data_AF-A0A512BM58-F1
#
_entry.id   AF-A0A512BM58-F1
#
_cell.length_a   1.000
_cell.length_b   1.000
_cell.length_c   1.000
_cell.angle_alpha   90.00
_cell.angle_beta   90.00
_cell.angle_gamma   90.00
#
_symmetry.space_group_name_H-M   'P 1'
#
loop_
_entity.id
_entity.type
_entity.pdbx_description
1 polymer ?
#
loop_
_entity_poly.entity_id
_entity_poly.type
_entity_poly.pdbx_seq_one_letter_code
_entity_poly.pdbx_strand_id
1 'polypeptide(L)'
;MYSASNVLTKPMADNEIAFQSYFEPDTVLILSAAYDRALDRLGEMPDSINAPAHVLRREVARQIIAAAKTGERDADRLCELALSEWRRLSREETPEQHRGDGPKADREP
;
A
#
# COMPACT_ATOMS: atom_id res chain seq x y z
N MET A 1 -3.10 -15.41 61.17
CA MET A 1 -2.39 -14.18 60.75
C MET A 1 -1.98 -14.36 59.29
N TYR A 2 -2.75 -13.81 58.35
CA TYR A 2 -2.41 -13.90 56.92
C TYR A 2 -1.76 -12.58 56.51
N SER A 3 -0.49 -12.64 56.11
CA SER A 3 0.26 -11.55 55.53
C SER A 3 -0.37 -11.13 54.20
N ALA A 4 -0.84 -9.89 54.11
CA ALA A 4 -1.31 -9.31 52.86
C ALA A 4 -0.10 -9.01 51.96
N SER A 5 0.02 -9.78 50.88
CA SER A 5 0.92 -9.49 49.78
C SER A 5 0.47 -8.21 49.09
N ASN A 6 1.24 -7.14 49.27
CA ASN A 6 1.03 -5.87 48.59
C ASN A 6 1.48 -6.04 47.12
N VAL A 7 0.55 -6.48 46.27
CA VAL A 7 0.73 -6.46 44.81
C VAL A 7 0.90 -5.01 44.39
N LEU A 8 2.14 -4.68 44.00
CA LEU A 8 2.50 -3.47 43.30
C LEU A 8 1.71 -3.41 42.00
N THR A 9 0.52 -2.80 42.04
CA THR A 9 -0.21 -2.35 40.86
C THR A 9 0.64 -1.28 40.19
N LYS A 10 1.53 -1.74 39.30
CA LYS A 10 2.08 -0.91 38.24
C LYS A 10 0.89 -0.21 37.58
N PRO A 11 0.84 1.12 37.51
CA PRO A 11 -0.10 1.75 36.60
C PRO A 11 0.23 1.17 35.23
N MET A 12 -0.73 0.46 34.63
CA MET A 12 -0.69 0.21 33.19
C MET A 12 -0.50 1.60 32.60
N ALA A 13 0.72 1.86 32.15
CA ALA A 13 1.01 3.01 31.33
C ALA A 13 -0.04 2.94 30.23
N ASP A 14 -0.96 3.89 30.33
CA ASP A 14 -1.66 4.54 29.27
C ASP A 14 -0.86 4.39 27.96
N ASN A 15 -1.09 3.24 27.31
CA ASN A 15 -0.69 3.01 25.95
C ASN A 15 -1.87 3.51 25.14
N GLU A 16 -2.15 4.81 25.30
CA GLU A 16 -2.73 5.60 24.23
C GLU A 16 -1.79 5.37 23.06
N ILE A 17 -2.10 4.34 22.27
CA ILE A 17 -1.65 4.25 20.90
C ILE A 17 -2.25 5.51 20.30
N ALA A 18 -1.49 6.59 20.33
CA ALA A 18 -1.73 7.77 19.54
C ALA A 18 -1.69 7.25 18.11
N PHE A 19 -2.86 6.83 17.62
CA PHE A 19 -3.09 6.58 16.23
C PHE A 19 -2.97 7.96 15.62
N GLN A 20 -1.72 8.32 15.30
CA GLN A 20 -1.38 9.56 14.65
C GLN A 20 -1.95 9.40 13.25
N SER A 21 -3.25 9.65 13.15
CA SER A 21 -4.01 9.40 11.95
C SER A 21 -3.58 10.48 10.98
N TYR A 22 -2.59 10.15 10.15
CA TYR A 22 -2.11 11.01 9.07
C TYR A 22 -3.25 11.45 8.14
N PHE A 23 -4.38 10.75 8.19
CA PHE A 23 -5.61 11.05 7.50
C PHE A 23 -6.77 11.08 8.48
N GLU A 24 -7.65 12.07 8.32
CA GLU A 24 -8.95 12.13 8.98
C GLU A 24 -9.78 10.89 8.58
N PRO A 25 -10.69 10.39 9.44
CA PRO A 25 -11.50 9.21 9.16
C PRO A 25 -12.29 9.34 7.84
N ASP A 26 -12.86 10.51 7.56
CA ASP A 26 -13.49 10.81 6.27
C ASP A 26 -12.54 10.63 5.09
N THR A 27 -11.27 11.02 5.24
CA THR A 27 -10.28 10.83 4.18
C THR A 27 -9.99 9.36 3.96
N VAL A 28 -9.89 8.56 5.04
CA VAL A 28 -9.70 7.11 4.91
C VAL A 28 -10.86 6.46 4.15
N LEU A 29 -12.11 6.89 4.39
CA LEU A 29 -13.28 6.40 3.66
C LEU A 29 -13.20 6.73 2.17
N ILE A 30 -12.81 7.95 1.83
CA ILE A 30 -12.62 8.40 0.44
C ILE A 30 -11.51 7.58 -0.25
N LEU A 31 -10.36 7.41 0.40
CA LEU A 31 -9.23 6.63 -0.14
C LEU A 31 -9.60 5.17 -0.35
N SER A 32 -10.34 4.58 0.59
CA SER A 32 -10.81 3.20 0.50
C SER A 32 -11.79 3.04 -0.67
N ALA A 33 -12.75 3.95 -0.81
CA ALA A 33 -13.70 3.93 -1.92
C ALA A 33 -13.01 4.11 -3.29
N ALA A 34 -12.04 5.02 -3.38
CA ALA A 34 -11.24 5.20 -4.60
C ALA A 34 -10.45 3.93 -4.95
N TYR A 35 -9.90 3.27 -3.93
CA TYR A 35 -9.11 2.05 -4.10
C TYR A 35 -9.95 0.87 -4.57
N ASP A 36 -11.10 0.60 -3.94
CA ASP A 36 -12.02 -0.45 -4.38
C ASP A 36 -12.47 -0.25 -5.83
N ARG A 37 -12.84 0.99 -6.21
CA ARG A 37 -13.21 1.32 -7.60
C ARG A 37 -12.06 1.11 -8.58
N ALA A 38 -10.84 1.47 -8.19
CA ALA A 38 -9.68 1.27 -9.04
C ALA A 38 -9.41 -0.23 -9.25
N LEU A 39 -9.56 -1.07 -8.22
CA LEU A 39 -9.39 -2.51 -8.34
C LEU A 39 -10.45 -3.16 -9.23
N ASP A 40 -11.71 -2.74 -9.09
CA ASP A 40 -12.81 -3.22 -9.93
C ASP A 40 -12.51 -2.94 -11.41
N ARG A 41 -12.14 -1.69 -11.73
CA ARG A 41 -11.75 -1.30 -13.09
C ARG A 41 -10.50 -2.01 -13.60
N LEU A 42 -9.51 -2.28 -12.75
CA LEU A 42 -8.34 -3.07 -13.14
C LEU A 42 -8.72 -4.52 -13.48
N GLY A 43 -9.68 -5.10 -12.77
CA GLY A 43 -10.20 -6.44 -13.03
C GLY A 43 -10.89 -6.57 -14.38
N GLU A 44 -11.49 -5.47 -14.86
CA GLU A 44 -12.12 -5.40 -16.19
C GLU A 44 -11.11 -5.14 -17.33
N MET A 45 -9.90 -4.69 -17.02
CA MET A 45 -8.89 -4.33 -18.02
C MET A 45 -8.05 -5.53 -18.47
N PRO A 46 -7.92 -5.79 -19.79
CA PRO A 46 -7.10 -6.90 -20.31
C PRO A 46 -5.58 -6.68 -20.13
N ASP A 47 -5.13 -5.42 -20.07
CA ASP A 47 -3.72 -5.07 -19.86
C ASP A 47 -3.22 -5.34 -18.43
N SER A 48 -4.12 -5.52 -17.45
CA SER A 48 -3.74 -5.80 -16.06
C SER A 48 -3.15 -7.20 -15.86
N ILE A 49 -3.34 -8.11 -16.82
CA ILE A 49 -2.98 -9.53 -16.72
C ILE A 49 -1.45 -9.73 -16.68
N ASN A 50 -0.68 -8.77 -17.19
CA ASN A 50 0.78 -8.92 -17.34
C ASN A 50 1.57 -8.66 -16.05
N ALA A 51 0.97 -8.00 -15.04
CA ALA A 51 1.64 -7.70 -13.79
C ALA A 51 1.07 -8.54 -12.63
N PRO A 52 1.89 -8.93 -11.64
CA PRO A 52 1.40 -9.63 -10.46
C PRO A 52 0.37 -8.78 -9.71
N ALA A 53 -0.75 -9.38 -9.29
CA ALA A 53 -1.85 -8.67 -8.63
C ALA A 53 -1.42 -7.84 -7.39
N HIS A 54 -0.39 -8.28 -6.67
CA HIS A 54 0.15 -7.55 -5.51
C HIS A 54 0.92 -6.29 -5.91
N VAL A 55 1.61 -6.30 -7.06
CA VAL A 55 2.32 -5.12 -7.60
C VAL A 55 1.29 -4.09 -8.06
N LEU A 56 0.26 -4.54 -8.80
CA LEU A 56 -0.84 -3.69 -9.24
C LEU A 56 -1.52 -2.97 -8.08
N ARG A 57 -1.95 -3.74 -7.07
CA ARG A 57 -2.58 -3.22 -5.86
C ARG A 57 -1.71 -2.19 -5.14
N ARG A 58 -0.42 -2.49 -4.99
CA ARG A 58 0.53 -1.59 -4.33
C ARG A 58 0.69 -0.28 -5.10
N GLU A 59 0.89 -0.34 -6.41
CA GLU A 59 1.09 0.87 -7.21
C GLU A 59 -0.18 1.72 -7.26
N VAL A 60 -1.35 1.12 -7.43
CA VAL A 60 -2.63 1.84 -7.40
C VAL A 60 -2.85 2.53 -6.05
N ALA A 61 -2.63 1.84 -4.94
CA ALA A 61 -2.74 2.44 -3.60
C ALA A 61 -1.77 3.62 -3.42
N ARG A 62 -0.52 3.46 -3.89
CA ARG A 62 0.49 4.51 -3.81
C ARG A 62 0.07 5.76 -4.59
N GLN A 63 -0.50 5.59 -5.77
CA GLN A 63 -0.95 6.72 -6.59
C GLN A 63 -2.17 7.42 -6.03
N ILE A 64 -3.13 6.67 -5.47
CA ILE A 64 -4.27 7.24 -4.76
C ILE A 64 -3.80 8.11 -3.58
N ILE A 65 -2.86 7.61 -2.78
CA ILE A 65 -2.28 8.37 -1.66
C ILE A 65 -1.51 9.59 -2.17
N ALA A 66 -0.75 9.47 -3.26
CA ALA A 66 -0.01 10.59 -3.83
C ALA A 66 -0.95 11.70 -4.35
N ALA A 67 -2.03 11.35 -5.04
CA ALA A 67 -3.04 12.28 -5.50
C ALA A 67 -3.82 12.90 -4.33
N ALA A 68 -4.13 12.13 -3.28
CA ALA A 68 -4.78 12.70 -2.10
C ALA A 68 -3.91 13.72 -1.36
N LYS A 69 -2.58 13.53 -1.37
CA LYS A 69 -1.62 14.48 -0.79
C LYS A 69 -1.56 15.81 -1.54
N THR A 70 -1.95 15.87 -2.82
CA THR A 70 -2.03 17.14 -3.57
C THR A 70 -3.32 17.91 -3.30
N GLY A 71 -4.23 17.35 -2.49
CA GLY A 71 -5.50 17.97 -2.10
C GLY A 71 -6.72 17.41 -2.83
N GLU A 72 -6.54 16.42 -3.72
CA GLU A 72 -7.67 15.72 -4.34
C GLU A 72 -8.43 14.90 -3.30
N ARG A 73 -9.76 15.05 -3.27
CA ARG A 73 -10.66 14.38 -2.32
C ARG A 73 -11.85 13.71 -2.99
N ASP A 74 -11.93 13.77 -4.32
CA ASP A 74 -12.95 13.06 -5.06
C ASP A 74 -12.48 11.63 -5.37
N ALA A 75 -13.29 10.64 -4.95
CA ALA A 75 -12.92 9.24 -5.09
C ALA A 75 -12.82 8.78 -6.55
N ASP A 76 -13.65 9.33 -7.45
CA ASP A 76 -13.60 9.02 -8.87
C ASP A 76 -12.35 9.62 -9.52
N ARG A 77 -12.02 10.87 -9.21
CA ARG A 77 -10.78 11.53 -9.67
C ARG A 77 -9.53 10.80 -9.19
N LEU A 78 -9.49 10.42 -7.91
CA LEU A 78 -8.37 9.64 -7.36
C LEU A 78 -8.18 8.32 -8.10
N CYS A 79 -9.28 7.61 -8.38
CA CYS A 79 -9.27 6.38 -9.18
C CYS A 79 -8.75 6.64 -10.60
N GLU A 80 -9.28 7.64 -11.31
CA GLU A 80 -8.86 7.95 -12.68
C GLU A 80 -7.39 8.34 -12.79
N LEU A 81 -6.89 9.15 -11.85
CA LEU A 81 -5.49 9.54 -11.78
C LEU A 81 -4.59 8.33 -11.53
N ALA A 82 -4.96 7.47 -10.57
CA ALA A 82 -4.19 6.27 -10.27
C ALA A 82 -4.11 5.30 -11.46
N LEU A 83 -5.23 5.07 -12.15
CA LEU A 83 -5.28 4.23 -13.34
C LEU A 83 -4.51 4.81 -14.53
N SER A 84 -4.48 6.14 -14.66
CA SER A 84 -3.77 6.83 -15.73
C SER A 84 -2.26 6.76 -15.52
N GLU A 85 -1.79 7.02 -14.30
CA GLU A 85 -0.38 6.89 -13.94
C GLU A 85 0.10 5.45 -14.01
N TRP A 86 -0.70 4.48 -13.55
CA TRP A 86 -0.36 3.07 -13.67
C TRP A 86 -0.16 2.65 -15.13
N ARG A 87 -1.04 3.10 -16.05
CA ARG A 87 -0.89 2.85 -17.49
C ARG A 87 0.35 3.50 -18.09
N ARG A 88 0.70 4.69 -17.61
CA ARG A 88 1.91 5.39 -18.02
C ARG A 88 3.15 4.59 -17.64
N LEU A 89 3.26 4.20 -16.37
CA LEU A 89 4.38 3.42 -15.84
C LEU A 89 4.48 2.02 -16.47
N SER A 90 3.35 1.35 -16.68
CA SER A 90 3.31 0.02 -17.29
C SER A 90 3.72 0.01 -18.77
N ARG A 91 3.66 1.16 -19.46
CA ARG A 91 4.22 1.31 -20.82
C ARG A 91 5.72 1.58 -20.81
N GLU A 92 6.25 2.13 -19.72
CA GLU A 92 7.67 2.45 -19.56
C GLU A 92 8.47 1.24 -19.04
N GLU A 93 7.86 0.36 -18.23
CA GLU A 93 8.45 -0.92 -17.78
C GLU A 93 8.36 -2.02 -18.85
N THR A 94 9.23 -1.91 -19.85
CA THR A 94 9.56 -3.04 -20.76
C THR A 94 10.47 -4.03 -20.01
N PRO A 95 10.22 -5.35 -20.02
CA PRO A 95 10.85 -6.28 -19.10
C PRO A 95 12.28 -6.67 -19.54
N GLU A 96 13.29 -6.18 -18.82
CA GLU A 96 14.60 -6.85 -18.72
C GLU A 96 14.77 -7.59 -17.38
N GLN A 97 13.67 -8.03 -16.76
CA GLN A 97 13.73 -8.92 -15.59
C GLN A 97 13.75 -10.39 -16.01
N HIS A 98 14.80 -10.79 -16.73
CA HIS A 98 15.25 -12.18 -16.79
C HIS A 98 16.77 -12.28 -16.97
N ARG A 99 17.52 -11.95 -15.91
CA ARG A 99 18.84 -12.57 -15.67
C ARG A 99 18.91 -13.02 -14.22
N GLY A 100 18.26 -14.14 -13.97
CA GLY A 100 18.73 -15.05 -12.94
C GLY A 100 20.09 -15.63 -13.33
N ASP A 101 20.88 -15.90 -12.30
CA ASP A 101 21.92 -16.92 -12.25
C ASP A 101 23.10 -16.80 -13.24
N GLY A 102 24.06 -15.94 -12.89
CA GLY A 102 25.45 -16.21 -13.26
C GLY A 102 26.00 -17.29 -12.31
N PRO A 103 26.47 -18.45 -12.80
CA PRO A 103 27.06 -19.46 -11.92
C PRO A 103 28.26 -18.85 -11.22
N LYS A 104 28.33 -19.03 -9.89
CA LYS A 104 29.49 -18.70 -9.08
C LYS A 104 30.70 -19.38 -9.73
N ALA A 105 31.62 -18.58 -10.25
CA ALA A 105 32.92 -19.07 -10.67
C ALA A 105 33.62 -19.58 -9.42
N ASP A 106 33.62 -20.90 -9.27
CA ASP A 106 34.47 -21.63 -8.33
C ASP A 106 35.90 -21.17 -8.53
N ARG A 107 36.49 -20.76 -7.42
CA ARG A 107 37.88 -20.36 -7.30
C ARG A 107 38.71 -21.64 -7.21
N GLU A 108 39.91 -21.57 -7.80
CA GLU A 108 41.06 -22.48 -7.59
C GLU A 108 41.06 -23.81 -8.36
N PRO A 109 42.26 -24.39 -8.66
CA PRO A 109 43.54 -24.34 -7.92
C PRO A 109 44.62 -23.37 -8.44
#